data_AF-A0AA88IP09-F1
#
_entry.id   AF-A0AA88IP09-F1
#
_cell.length_a   1.000
_cell.length_b   1.000
_cell.length_c   1.000
_cell.angle_alpha   90.00
_cell.angle_beta   90.00
_cell.angle_gamma   90.00
#
_symmetry.space_group_name_H-M   'P 1'
#
loop_
_entity.id
_entity.type
_entity.pdbx_description
1 polymer ?
#
loop_
_entity_poly.entity_id
_entity_poly.type
_entity_poly.pdbx_seq_one_letter_code
_entity_poly.pdbx_strand_id
1 'polypeptide(L)'
;MDVPSERPEEQLVKRRRSESGEKDVETIKPETNVEASSTVTRRVGEENPLKRKCMDVSQGPESRPEGTGKRNRTETEENYKKMKDMFLKRYAVGRMLGRGGYASVCAGVRKSDGKKVALKIMSKIINDKYITVPGDTRRLPAEVAILELVCKPPRCPYVIELLDWIETPAGIVIVLERPDHCVDLFDFCSRVDVTENMAKIIMRQVIQAARHCRARGVFHRDIKEENILINPHTLEVKLIDFGCGDLHKDTPYTEYAGTCTSETSRFEG
;
A
#
# COMPACT_ATOMS: atom_id res chain seq x y z
N MET A 1 -24.37 25.72 61.83
CA MET A 1 -25.16 24.60 62.39
C MET A 1 -24.78 23.35 61.62
N ASP A 2 -24.85 22.21 62.30
CA ASP A 2 -24.74 20.85 61.76
C ASP A 2 -23.41 20.39 61.15
N VAL A 3 -23.25 19.06 61.12
CA VAL A 3 -21.96 18.36 61.05
C VAL A 3 -21.99 17.28 59.92
N PRO A 4 -21.36 16.08 59.98
CA PRO A 4 -20.62 15.54 58.82
C PRO A 4 -21.45 14.62 57.91
N SER A 5 -20.82 14.15 56.83
CA SER A 5 -21.21 12.92 56.12
C SER A 5 -20.05 11.93 56.05
N GLU A 6 -20.33 10.68 56.38
CA GLU A 6 -19.37 9.62 56.69
C GLU A 6 -18.75 8.95 55.43
N ARG A 7 -17.75 8.07 55.66
CA ARG A 7 -17.41 7.00 54.70
C ARG A 7 -18.16 5.72 55.12
N PRO A 8 -18.67 4.92 54.18
CA PRO A 8 -18.95 3.50 54.41
C PRO A 8 -17.67 2.65 54.23
N GLU A 9 -17.65 1.48 54.88
CA GLU A 9 -16.57 0.49 54.78
C GLU A 9 -16.88 -0.65 53.79
N GLU A 10 -16.01 -1.67 53.77
CA GLU A 10 -16.06 -2.84 52.90
C GLU A 10 -17.27 -3.77 53.14
N GLN A 11 -17.57 -4.64 52.16
CA GLN A 11 -17.93 -6.02 52.51
C GLN A 11 -17.67 -7.07 51.41
N LEU A 12 -17.16 -8.22 51.83
CA LEU A 12 -16.95 -9.43 51.01
C LEU A 12 -18.24 -10.24 50.86
N VAL A 13 -18.51 -10.76 49.65
CA VAL A 13 -19.21 -12.06 49.47
C VAL A 13 -18.48 -12.91 48.42
N LYS A 14 -18.55 -14.24 48.57
CA LYS A 14 -17.72 -15.22 47.85
C LYS A 14 -18.53 -16.06 46.85
N ARG A 15 -17.90 -16.38 45.70
CA ARG A 15 -17.97 -17.64 44.91
C ARG A 15 -19.34 -18.25 44.56
N ARG A 16 -19.48 -18.65 43.28
CA ARG A 16 -19.78 -20.05 42.91
C ARG A 16 -19.31 -20.38 41.47
N ARG A 17 -19.10 -21.69 41.20
CA ARG A 17 -18.81 -22.28 39.88
C ARG A 17 -20.04 -23.02 39.36
N SER A 18 -20.21 -23.04 38.04
CA SER A 18 -20.57 -24.20 37.17
C SER A 18 -20.70 -23.66 35.74
N GLU A 19 -19.93 -24.04 34.72
CA GLU A 19 -19.66 -25.37 34.13
C GLU A 19 -20.84 -25.93 33.29
N SER A 20 -20.49 -26.66 32.22
CA SER A 20 -21.32 -27.26 31.14
C SER A 20 -21.91 -26.29 30.09
N GLY A 21 -21.82 -26.71 28.82
CA GLY A 21 -22.18 -25.91 27.64
C GLY A 21 -21.46 -26.35 26.35
N GLU A 22 -21.17 -27.65 26.24
CA GLU A 22 -20.39 -28.28 25.18
C GLU A 22 -21.24 -28.45 23.90
N LYS A 23 -20.70 -28.03 22.74
CA LYS A 23 -21.19 -28.40 21.41
C LYS A 23 -20.05 -28.44 20.40
N ASP A 24 -20.04 -29.50 19.60
CA ASP A 24 -19.05 -29.82 18.59
C ASP A 24 -19.10 -28.87 17.39
N VAL A 25 -17.94 -28.66 16.77
CA VAL A 25 -17.83 -28.13 15.39
C VAL A 25 -16.96 -29.08 14.59
N GLU A 26 -17.51 -29.60 13.51
CA GLU A 26 -17.00 -30.76 12.79
C GLU A 26 -15.74 -30.42 11.97
N THR A 27 -14.70 -31.25 12.08
CA THR A 27 -13.39 -30.99 11.46
C THR A 27 -13.31 -31.59 10.05
N ILE A 28 -13.55 -30.75 9.04
CA ILE A 28 -13.41 -31.13 7.63
C ILE A 28 -11.93 -31.30 7.27
N LYS A 29 -11.55 -32.52 6.88
CA LYS A 29 -10.24 -32.83 6.28
C LYS A 29 -10.32 -32.74 4.75
N PRO A 30 -9.35 -32.15 4.06
CA PRO A 30 -9.05 -32.48 2.67
C PRO A 30 -8.12 -33.70 2.60
N GLU A 31 -8.45 -34.69 1.77
CA GLU A 31 -7.58 -35.85 1.50
C GLU A 31 -6.56 -35.55 0.38
N THR A 32 -5.61 -36.47 0.18
CA THR A 32 -4.39 -36.26 -0.64
C THR A 32 -4.38 -37.05 -1.95
N ASN A 33 -3.60 -36.53 -2.91
CA ASN A 33 -3.07 -37.19 -4.13
C ASN A 33 -4.02 -37.43 -5.31
N VAL A 34 -3.64 -36.86 -6.47
CA VAL A 34 -3.38 -37.62 -7.71
C VAL A 34 -2.07 -37.07 -8.32
N GLU A 35 -1.43 -37.81 -9.21
CA GLU A 35 -0.02 -37.67 -9.62
C GLU A 35 0.22 -36.80 -10.88
N ALA A 36 1.48 -36.76 -11.35
CA ALA A 36 1.97 -35.85 -12.39
C ALA A 36 2.21 -36.50 -13.77
N SER A 37 1.89 -35.76 -14.85
CA SER A 37 2.37 -35.95 -16.23
C SER A 37 1.88 -34.79 -17.13
N SER A 38 2.51 -34.43 -18.25
CA SER A 38 3.81 -34.82 -18.83
C SER A 38 4.32 -33.77 -19.84
N THR A 39 5.54 -33.94 -20.36
CA THR A 39 6.24 -33.05 -21.28
C THR A 39 5.71 -33.11 -22.74
N VAL A 40 5.49 -31.96 -23.40
CA VAL A 40 5.33 -31.84 -24.88
C VAL A 40 6.08 -30.63 -25.43
N THR A 41 6.45 -30.64 -26.72
CA THR A 41 7.54 -29.85 -27.32
C THR A 41 7.15 -28.76 -28.36
N ARG A 42 7.78 -27.60 -28.20
CA ARG A 42 8.37 -26.68 -29.22
C ARG A 42 8.08 -26.92 -30.74
N ARG A 43 7.35 -25.97 -31.37
CA ARG A 43 7.52 -25.36 -32.74
C ARG A 43 6.89 -23.94 -32.67
N VAL A 44 7.38 -22.81 -33.19
CA VAL A 44 8.26 -22.39 -34.32
C VAL A 44 7.52 -22.16 -35.65
N GLY A 45 7.61 -20.90 -36.14
CA GLY A 45 7.15 -20.39 -37.44
C GLY A 45 5.84 -19.58 -37.40
N GLU A 46 5.60 -18.53 -38.22
CA GLU A 46 6.45 -17.63 -39.08
C GLU A 46 5.48 -16.59 -39.75
N GLU A 47 5.74 -15.34 -40.18
CA GLU A 47 6.84 -14.35 -40.08
C GLU A 47 6.19 -12.92 -40.02
N ASN A 48 7.00 -11.87 -39.93
CA ASN A 48 6.68 -10.43 -40.08
C ASN A 48 6.17 -10.07 -41.50
N PRO A 49 5.53 -8.89 -41.76
CA PRO A 49 6.25 -7.68 -42.27
C PRO A 49 5.60 -6.30 -41.89
N LEU A 50 6.17 -5.08 -41.90
CA LEU A 50 7.39 -4.42 -42.46
C LEU A 50 8.03 -3.40 -41.42
N LYS A 51 9.31 -2.95 -41.38
CA LYS A 51 10.59 -3.24 -42.10
C LYS A 51 11.21 -2.12 -43.03
N ARG A 52 11.06 -0.77 -42.78
CA ARG A 52 11.76 0.44 -43.41
C ARG A 52 11.49 1.79 -42.65
N LYS A 53 12.27 2.89 -42.73
CA LYS A 53 13.38 3.31 -43.64
C LYS A 53 14.49 4.10 -42.89
N CYS A 54 15.73 4.02 -43.37
CA CYS A 54 16.92 4.71 -42.82
C CYS A 54 17.19 6.09 -43.47
N MET A 55 18.11 6.86 -42.88
CA MET A 55 19.07 7.68 -43.63
C MET A 55 20.39 7.84 -42.86
N ASP A 56 21.48 8.09 -43.58
CA ASP A 56 22.88 8.06 -43.12
C ASP A 56 23.63 9.28 -43.67
N VAL A 57 24.50 9.88 -42.85
CA VAL A 57 25.56 10.79 -43.27
C VAL A 57 26.75 10.58 -42.33
N SER A 58 27.92 10.32 -42.89
CA SER A 58 29.16 10.05 -42.15
C SER A 58 30.26 11.06 -42.50
N GLN A 59 31.05 11.47 -41.50
CA GLN A 59 32.42 11.98 -41.70
C GLN A 59 33.25 11.93 -40.39
N GLY A 60 34.55 12.20 -40.53
CA GLY A 60 35.62 11.77 -39.63
C GLY A 60 35.88 12.61 -38.36
N PRO A 61 36.99 12.31 -37.64
CA PRO A 61 37.13 12.62 -36.22
C PRO A 61 37.88 13.92 -35.90
N GLU A 62 37.50 14.57 -34.80
CA GLU A 62 38.35 15.50 -34.04
C GLU A 62 38.56 15.02 -32.60
N SER A 63 39.77 15.20 -32.09
CA SER A 63 40.18 14.80 -30.74
C SER A 63 40.06 15.96 -29.74
N ARG A 64 39.26 15.77 -28.68
CA ARG A 64 39.17 16.69 -27.52
C ARG A 64 39.18 15.90 -26.19
N PRO A 65 39.59 16.53 -25.07
CA PRO A 65 40.49 15.86 -24.13
C PRO A 65 39.80 14.95 -23.11
N GLU A 66 40.53 13.93 -22.66
CA GLU A 66 40.18 13.16 -21.46
C GLU A 66 40.23 14.05 -20.21
N GLY A 67 39.10 14.19 -19.51
CA GLY A 67 39.03 15.04 -18.32
C GLY A 67 37.94 14.63 -17.32
N THR A 68 38.37 14.20 -16.12
CA THR A 68 37.59 14.24 -14.86
C THR A 68 36.33 13.37 -14.68
N GLY A 69 35.92 12.53 -15.65
CA GLY A 69 34.68 11.72 -15.52
C GLY A 69 34.67 10.58 -14.47
N LYS A 70 35.79 10.22 -13.83
CA LYS A 70 35.92 8.96 -13.05
C LYS A 70 35.62 9.03 -11.53
N ARG A 71 35.58 10.20 -10.89
CA ARG A 71 35.44 10.28 -9.41
C ARG A 71 34.00 10.08 -8.90
N ASN A 72 33.01 10.67 -9.55
CA ASN A 72 31.63 10.71 -9.02
C ASN A 72 30.88 9.36 -9.11
N ARG A 73 31.39 8.38 -9.89
CA ARG A 73 30.69 7.12 -10.18
C ARG A 73 30.92 6.03 -9.12
N THR A 74 31.98 6.11 -8.33
CA THR A 74 32.23 5.18 -7.22
C THR A 74 31.51 5.63 -5.94
N GLU A 75 31.56 6.92 -5.64
CA GLU A 75 30.93 7.52 -4.46
C GLU A 75 29.41 7.40 -4.44
N THR A 76 28.77 7.43 -5.62
CA THR A 76 27.31 7.22 -5.76
C THR A 76 26.89 5.77 -5.48
N GLU A 77 27.63 4.79 -6.00
CA GLU A 77 27.37 3.36 -5.74
C GLU A 77 27.69 2.97 -4.29
N GLU A 78 28.76 3.51 -3.70
CA GLU A 78 29.10 3.25 -2.30
C GLU A 78 28.04 3.83 -1.34
N ASN A 79 27.54 5.05 -1.62
CA ASN A 79 26.42 5.62 -0.87
C ASN A 79 25.11 4.85 -1.08
N TYR A 80 24.80 4.37 -2.29
CA TYR A 80 23.64 3.48 -2.52
C TYR A 80 23.75 2.17 -1.74
N LYS A 81 24.91 1.50 -1.79
CA LYS A 81 25.20 0.28 -1.02
C LYS A 81 25.04 0.50 0.48
N LYS A 82 25.52 1.64 1.00
CA LYS A 82 25.38 2.06 2.41
C LYS A 82 23.92 2.30 2.80
N MET A 83 23.13 3.01 1.99
CA MET A 83 21.69 3.22 2.24
C MET A 83 20.91 1.89 2.22
N LYS A 84 21.20 1.02 1.25
CA LYS A 84 20.60 -0.31 1.15
C LYS A 84 20.93 -1.20 2.35
N ASP A 85 22.19 -1.19 2.81
CA ASP A 85 22.61 -1.90 4.02
C ASP A 85 21.93 -1.34 5.28
N MET A 86 21.84 -0.02 5.46
CA MET A 86 21.10 0.58 6.58
C MET A 86 19.61 0.22 6.57
N PHE A 87 18.98 0.16 5.40
CA PHE A 87 17.59 -0.31 5.28
C PHE A 87 17.44 -1.78 5.67
N LEU A 88 18.30 -2.66 5.13
CA LEU A 88 18.30 -4.09 5.44
C LEU A 88 18.72 -4.41 6.89
N LYS A 89 19.40 -3.49 7.58
CA LYS A 89 19.64 -3.54 9.04
C LYS A 89 18.38 -3.23 9.85
N ARG A 90 17.47 -2.40 9.34
CA ARG A 90 16.20 -2.02 10.01
C ARG A 90 15.02 -2.93 9.64
N TYR A 91 15.00 -3.49 8.44
CA TYR A 91 13.89 -4.29 7.91
C TYR A 91 14.37 -5.61 7.29
N ALA A 92 13.65 -6.70 7.56
CA ALA A 92 13.73 -7.92 6.77
C ALA A 92 12.67 -7.85 5.65
N VAL A 93 13.08 -8.15 4.41
CA VAL A 93 12.18 -8.24 3.25
C VAL A 93 11.74 -9.70 3.08
N GLY A 94 10.44 -9.91 2.91
CA GLY A 94 9.82 -11.22 2.67
C GLY A 94 9.25 -11.34 1.25
N ARG A 95 8.25 -12.23 1.08
CA ARG A 95 7.58 -12.47 -0.21
C ARG A 95 6.97 -11.20 -0.80
N MET A 96 6.85 -11.15 -2.12
CA MET A 96 6.01 -10.17 -2.82
C MET A 96 4.54 -10.35 -2.39
N LEU A 97 3.83 -9.24 -2.22
CA LEU A 97 2.39 -9.19 -1.93
C LEU A 97 1.59 -8.73 -3.16
N GLY A 98 2.15 -7.80 -3.94
CA GLY A 98 1.55 -7.31 -5.18
C GLY A 98 2.54 -6.56 -6.05
N ARG A 99 2.18 -6.34 -7.32
CA ARG A 99 2.96 -5.59 -8.30
C ARG A 99 2.01 -4.82 -9.22
N GLY A 100 2.05 -3.50 -9.15
CA GLY A 100 1.41 -2.61 -10.13
C GLY A 100 2.41 -2.11 -11.18
N GLY A 101 1.96 -1.23 -12.08
CA GLY A 101 2.82 -0.63 -13.10
C GLY A 101 3.94 0.27 -12.54
N TYR A 102 3.70 0.91 -11.39
CA TYR A 102 4.59 1.92 -10.80
C TYR A 102 5.30 1.46 -9.52
N ALA A 103 4.85 0.36 -8.90
CA ALA A 103 5.32 -0.09 -7.60
C ALA A 103 5.31 -1.62 -7.47
N SER A 104 6.26 -2.16 -6.69
CA SER A 104 6.19 -3.53 -6.17
C SER A 104 6.03 -3.48 -4.65
N VAL A 105 5.04 -4.21 -4.12
CA VAL A 105 4.78 -4.29 -2.67
C VAL A 105 5.29 -5.63 -2.16
N CYS A 106 6.20 -5.60 -1.19
CA CYS A 106 6.69 -6.79 -0.49
C CYS A 106 6.22 -6.83 0.96
N ALA A 107 6.03 -8.02 1.51
CA ALA A 107 5.93 -8.20 2.94
C ALA A 107 7.27 -7.84 3.60
N GLY A 108 7.23 -7.33 4.82
CA GLY A 108 8.42 -7.14 5.63
C GLY A 108 8.16 -7.35 7.13
N VAL A 109 9.25 -7.32 7.87
CA VAL A 109 9.30 -7.31 9.33
C VAL A 109 10.30 -6.25 9.78
N ARG A 110 9.87 -5.33 10.64
CA ARG A 110 10.75 -4.36 11.29
C ARG A 110 11.56 -5.06 12.39
N LYS A 111 12.89 -4.96 12.33
CA LYS A 111 13.80 -5.75 13.16
C LYS A 111 13.90 -5.30 14.62
N SER A 112 13.49 -4.07 14.93
CA SER A 112 13.55 -3.51 16.29
C SER A 112 12.44 -4.02 17.23
N ASP A 113 11.30 -4.43 16.68
CA ASP A 113 10.09 -4.78 17.44
C ASP A 113 9.31 -5.97 16.86
N GLY A 114 9.82 -6.58 15.78
CA GLY A 114 9.12 -7.66 15.08
C GLY A 114 7.86 -7.22 14.33
N LYS A 115 7.54 -5.92 14.25
CA LYS A 115 6.27 -5.46 13.65
C LYS A 115 6.22 -5.84 12.17
N LYS A 116 5.12 -6.48 11.79
CA LYS A 116 4.76 -6.80 10.41
C LYS A 116 4.51 -5.50 9.64
N VAL A 117 5.15 -5.37 8.48
CA VAL A 117 5.06 -4.19 7.61
C VAL A 117 4.83 -4.60 6.15
N ALA A 118 4.38 -3.63 5.34
CA ALA A 118 4.38 -3.71 3.88
C ALA A 118 5.39 -2.69 3.34
N LEU A 119 6.14 -3.07 2.31
CA LEU A 119 7.23 -2.30 1.73
C LEU A 119 6.86 -1.98 0.28
N LYS A 120 6.33 -0.78 0.03
CA LYS A 120 6.02 -0.29 -1.32
C LYS A 120 7.28 0.31 -1.93
N ILE A 121 7.86 -0.40 -2.89
CA ILE A 121 9.11 -0.05 -3.57
C ILE A 121 8.75 0.56 -4.93
N MET A 122 9.20 1.78 -5.17
CA MET A 122 8.95 2.55 -6.41
C MET A 122 10.29 2.95 -7.01
N SER A 123 10.56 2.56 -8.25
CA SER A 123 11.75 3.01 -9.00
C SER A 123 11.64 4.51 -9.28
N LYS A 124 12.74 5.26 -9.20
CA LYS A 124 12.72 6.71 -9.45
C LYS A 124 12.49 6.99 -10.94
N ILE A 125 11.38 7.64 -11.30
CA ILE A 125 11.04 8.02 -12.68
C ILE A 125 11.34 9.51 -12.88
N ILE A 126 11.71 9.89 -14.11
CA ILE A 126 12.06 11.27 -14.49
C ILE A 126 10.96 12.29 -14.11
N ASN A 127 9.70 11.85 -14.06
CA ASN A 127 8.52 12.67 -13.80
C ASN A 127 7.88 12.43 -12.42
N ASP A 128 8.62 11.89 -11.44
CA ASP A 128 8.09 11.72 -10.07
C ASP A 128 7.60 13.06 -9.51
N LYS A 129 6.32 13.13 -9.10
CA LYS A 129 5.71 14.36 -8.55
C LYS A 129 6.21 14.57 -7.11
N TYR A 130 7.00 15.62 -6.87
CA TYR A 130 7.37 16.05 -5.51
C TYR A 130 6.57 17.29 -5.10
N ILE A 131 5.87 17.24 -3.97
CA ILE A 131 5.05 18.34 -3.44
C ILE A 131 5.55 18.80 -2.07
N THR A 132 5.14 20.00 -1.67
CA THR A 132 5.31 20.50 -0.30
C THR A 132 3.95 20.53 0.37
N VAL A 133 3.84 19.97 1.58
CA VAL A 133 2.58 19.95 2.33
C VAL A 133 2.39 21.28 3.08
N PRO A 134 1.14 21.72 3.33
CA PRO A 134 0.89 22.94 4.10
C PRO A 134 1.56 22.90 5.47
N GLY A 135 2.36 23.93 5.78
CA GLY A 135 3.11 24.06 7.03
C GLY A 135 4.46 23.32 7.09
N ASP A 136 4.94 22.75 5.97
CA ASP A 136 6.28 22.15 5.86
C ASP A 136 7.13 22.92 4.82
N THR A 137 8.45 22.78 4.91
CA THR A 137 9.42 23.32 3.94
C THR A 137 10.05 22.23 3.06
N ARG A 138 9.93 20.96 3.45
CA ARG A 138 10.41 19.81 2.67
C ARG A 138 9.60 19.67 1.38
N ARG A 139 10.29 19.36 0.28
CA ARG A 139 9.66 18.72 -0.89
C ARG A 139 9.77 17.21 -0.70
N LEU A 140 8.64 16.52 -0.71
CA LEU A 140 8.52 15.09 -0.52
C LEU A 140 7.90 14.45 -1.78
N PRO A 141 8.15 13.16 -2.07
CA PRO A 141 7.38 12.44 -3.07
C PRO A 141 5.87 12.52 -2.77
N ALA A 142 5.03 12.67 -3.80
CA ALA A 142 3.61 12.99 -3.62
C ALA A 142 2.88 12.00 -2.69
N GLU A 143 3.03 10.70 -2.90
CA GLU A 143 2.40 9.69 -2.03
C GLU A 143 2.90 9.80 -0.57
N VAL A 144 4.18 10.07 -0.35
CA VAL A 144 4.76 10.27 0.99
C VAL A 144 4.16 11.51 1.67
N ALA A 145 4.09 12.63 0.96
CA ALA A 145 3.47 13.87 1.44
C ALA A 145 1.99 13.67 1.83
N ILE A 146 1.23 12.99 0.97
CA ILE A 146 -0.19 12.70 1.18
C ILE A 146 -0.38 11.75 2.37
N LEU A 147 0.45 10.70 2.48
CA LEU A 147 0.45 9.77 3.60
C LEU A 147 0.82 10.47 4.93
N GLU A 148 1.84 11.33 4.96
CA GLU A 148 2.18 12.11 6.15
C GLU A 148 1.01 13.03 6.60
N LEU A 149 0.22 13.58 5.66
CA LEU A 149 -0.98 14.37 6.01
C LEU A 149 -2.11 13.55 6.62
N VAL A 150 -2.46 12.39 6.04
CA VAL A 150 -3.53 11.54 6.60
C VAL A 150 -3.11 10.83 7.89
N CYS A 151 -1.83 10.53 8.08
CA CYS A 151 -1.33 9.79 9.26
C CYS A 151 -1.04 10.67 10.50
N LYS A 152 -1.04 12.01 10.37
CA LYS A 152 -0.95 12.93 11.52
C LYS A 152 -2.03 12.62 12.58
N PRO A 153 -1.79 12.84 13.89
CA PRO A 153 -2.82 12.68 14.93
C PRO A 153 -4.00 13.67 14.76
N PRO A 154 -5.23 13.34 15.19
CA PRO A 154 -5.70 12.01 15.59
C PRO A 154 -5.72 11.03 14.40
N ARG A 155 -5.46 9.75 14.64
CA ARG A 155 -5.39 8.73 13.57
C ARG A 155 -6.78 8.18 13.24
N CYS A 156 -7.00 7.78 11.99
CA CYS A 156 -8.16 7.01 11.58
C CYS A 156 -7.76 5.53 11.47
N PRO A 157 -8.48 4.57 12.08
CA PRO A 157 -8.13 3.15 11.98
C PRO A 157 -8.30 2.60 10.56
N TYR A 158 -9.23 3.19 9.78
CA TYR A 158 -9.63 2.75 8.44
C TYR A 158 -8.75 3.30 7.31
N VAL A 159 -7.60 3.88 7.64
CA VAL A 159 -6.58 4.35 6.69
C VAL A 159 -5.25 3.68 7.06
N ILE A 160 -4.50 3.19 6.07
CA ILE A 160 -3.23 2.52 6.32
C ILE A 160 -2.18 3.47 6.93
N GLU A 161 -1.51 3.04 8.01
CA GLU A 161 -0.51 3.88 8.68
C GLU A 161 0.83 3.90 7.92
N LEU A 162 1.34 5.09 7.61
CA LEU A 162 2.75 5.32 7.26
C LEU A 162 3.63 5.19 8.51
N LEU A 163 4.55 4.21 8.50
CA LEU A 163 5.43 3.91 9.63
C LEU A 163 6.84 4.50 9.48
N ASP A 164 7.34 4.56 8.25
CA ASP A 164 8.66 5.09 7.88
C ASP A 164 8.73 5.25 6.34
N TRP A 165 9.72 5.98 5.84
CA TRP A 165 10.05 5.99 4.40
C TRP A 165 11.53 6.29 4.18
N ILE A 166 12.08 5.81 3.07
CA ILE A 166 13.42 6.20 2.62
C ILE A 166 13.40 6.55 1.14
N GLU A 167 14.27 7.48 0.75
CA GLU A 167 14.64 7.73 -0.63
C GLU A 167 16.06 7.23 -0.89
N THR A 168 16.31 6.68 -2.07
CA THR A 168 17.61 6.18 -2.53
C THR A 168 17.84 6.61 -3.97
N PRO A 169 19.09 6.57 -4.48
CA PRO A 169 19.38 6.86 -5.89
C PRO A 169 18.59 6.01 -6.91
N ALA A 170 18.14 4.81 -6.51
CA ALA A 170 17.35 3.91 -7.36
C ALA A 170 15.83 4.14 -7.27
N GLY A 171 15.33 4.80 -6.23
CA GLY A 171 13.90 4.81 -5.92
C GLY A 171 13.56 5.06 -4.46
N ILE A 172 12.25 5.10 -4.19
CA ILE A 172 11.65 5.35 -2.88
C ILE A 172 11.14 4.02 -2.31
N VAL A 173 11.29 3.82 -1.00
CA VAL A 173 10.65 2.72 -0.27
C VAL A 173 9.79 3.29 0.85
N ILE A 174 8.48 3.11 0.73
CA ILE A 174 7.49 3.47 1.75
C ILE A 174 7.25 2.25 2.64
N VAL A 175 7.35 2.43 3.96
CA VAL A 175 7.08 1.41 4.97
C VAL A 175 5.70 1.67 5.56
N LEU A 176 4.75 0.80 5.22
CA LEU A 176 3.37 0.87 5.68
C LEU A 176 3.10 -0.16 6.78
N GLU A 177 2.05 0.10 7.56
CA GLU A 177 1.33 -0.93 8.29
C GLU A 177 1.01 -2.12 7.36
N ARG A 178 1.03 -3.33 7.91
CA ARG A 178 0.44 -4.49 7.26
C ARG A 178 -0.46 -5.22 8.25
N PRO A 179 -1.78 -5.18 8.05
CA PRO A 179 -2.72 -5.97 8.83
C PRO A 179 -2.40 -7.47 8.72
N ASP A 180 -2.90 -8.22 9.70
CA ASP A 180 -2.95 -9.68 9.62
C ASP A 180 -4.34 -10.14 9.17
N HIS A 181 -4.38 -11.28 8.48
CA HIS A 181 -5.59 -11.92 7.96
C HIS A 181 -6.45 -11.01 7.05
N CYS A 182 -5.81 -10.13 6.27
CA CYS A 182 -6.47 -9.30 5.26
C CYS A 182 -6.32 -9.84 3.83
N VAL A 183 -7.33 -9.58 3.00
CA VAL A 183 -7.32 -9.59 1.53
C VAL A 183 -7.73 -8.19 1.05
N ASP A 184 -7.67 -7.90 -0.24
CA ASP A 184 -8.38 -6.75 -0.82
C ASP A 184 -9.91 -7.04 -0.96
N LEU A 185 -10.70 -5.98 -1.09
CA LEU A 185 -12.16 -6.09 -1.10
C LEU A 185 -12.70 -6.72 -2.38
N PHE A 186 -11.99 -6.56 -3.52
CA PHE A 186 -12.33 -7.24 -4.77
C PHE A 186 -12.23 -8.77 -4.60
N ASP A 187 -11.08 -9.25 -4.10
CA ASP A 187 -10.83 -10.67 -3.87
C ASP A 187 -11.78 -11.23 -2.78
N PHE A 188 -12.21 -10.43 -1.80
CA PHE A 188 -13.27 -10.78 -0.85
C PHE A 188 -14.65 -10.94 -1.51
N CYS A 189 -15.10 -9.93 -2.27
CA CYS A 189 -16.39 -9.95 -2.97
C CYS A 189 -16.48 -11.09 -4.00
N SER A 190 -15.35 -11.50 -4.60
CA SER A 190 -15.30 -12.64 -5.53
C SER A 190 -15.47 -14.02 -4.85
N ARG A 191 -15.42 -14.08 -3.51
CA ARG A 191 -15.41 -15.33 -2.72
C ARG A 191 -16.55 -15.44 -1.71
N VAL A 192 -17.30 -14.37 -1.46
CA VAL A 192 -18.27 -14.26 -0.37
C VAL A 192 -19.51 -13.50 -0.83
N ASP A 193 -20.70 -14.08 -0.64
CA ASP A 193 -21.98 -13.40 -0.88
C ASP A 193 -22.17 -12.23 0.10
N VAL A 194 -21.84 -11.02 -0.34
CA VAL A 194 -21.88 -9.82 0.51
C VAL A 194 -23.32 -9.37 0.75
N THR A 195 -23.90 -9.78 1.88
CA THR A 195 -25.23 -9.31 2.30
C THR A 195 -25.29 -7.79 2.49
N GLU A 196 -26.48 -7.18 2.38
CA GLU A 196 -26.67 -5.74 2.58
C GLU A 196 -26.13 -5.25 3.94
N ASN A 197 -26.28 -6.07 5.00
CA ASN A 197 -25.75 -5.74 6.32
C ASN A 197 -24.20 -5.71 6.35
N MET A 198 -23.54 -6.63 5.64
CA MET A 198 -22.08 -6.62 5.48
C MET A 198 -21.63 -5.41 4.65
N ALA A 199 -22.28 -5.15 3.52
CA ALA A 199 -22.02 -3.97 2.68
C ALA A 199 -22.17 -2.66 3.48
N LYS A 200 -23.20 -2.55 4.33
CA LYS A 200 -23.45 -1.41 5.23
C LYS A 200 -22.35 -1.23 6.29
N ILE A 201 -21.81 -2.32 6.84
CA ILE A 201 -20.68 -2.29 7.78
C ILE A 201 -19.39 -1.84 7.08
N ILE A 202 -19.12 -2.38 5.89
CA ILE A 202 -17.94 -2.06 5.06
C ILE A 202 -17.99 -0.59 4.60
N MET A 203 -19.06 -0.19 3.91
CA MET A 203 -19.23 1.15 3.34
C MET A 203 -19.20 2.24 4.41
N ARG A 204 -19.73 2.01 5.61
CA ARG A 204 -19.62 2.97 6.72
C ARG A 204 -18.17 3.31 7.05
N GLN A 205 -17.29 2.31 7.08
CA GLN A 205 -15.87 2.49 7.38
C GLN A 205 -15.12 3.15 6.22
N VAL A 206 -15.41 2.77 4.97
CA VAL A 206 -14.86 3.42 3.76
C VAL A 206 -15.24 4.90 3.71
N ILE A 207 -16.50 5.24 4.04
CA ILE A 207 -16.96 6.63 4.16
C ILE A 207 -16.23 7.36 5.31
N GLN A 208 -15.95 6.70 6.43
CA GLN A 208 -15.15 7.27 7.52
C GLN A 208 -13.69 7.52 7.10
N ALA A 209 -13.07 6.62 6.34
CA ALA A 209 -11.74 6.80 5.75
C ALA A 209 -11.71 8.00 4.76
N ALA A 210 -12.66 8.06 3.84
CA ALA A 210 -12.77 9.15 2.87
C ALA A 210 -13.02 10.51 3.53
N ARG A 211 -13.89 10.56 4.56
CA ARG A 211 -14.13 11.77 5.37
C ARG A 211 -12.87 12.22 6.12
N HIS A 212 -12.08 11.29 6.65
CA HIS A 212 -10.80 11.60 7.30
C HIS A 212 -9.80 12.19 6.30
N CYS A 213 -9.67 11.62 5.10
CA CYS A 213 -8.82 12.16 4.04
C CYS A 213 -9.23 13.61 3.68
N ARG A 214 -10.54 13.85 3.46
CA ARG A 214 -11.06 15.20 3.19
C ARG A 214 -10.75 16.17 4.33
N ALA A 215 -10.93 15.76 5.58
CA ALA A 215 -10.62 16.56 6.77
C ALA A 215 -9.11 16.85 6.95
N ARG A 216 -8.24 16.22 6.15
CA ARG A 216 -6.79 16.44 6.10
C ARG A 216 -6.31 17.19 4.87
N GLY A 217 -7.23 17.76 4.09
CA GLY A 217 -6.88 18.44 2.85
C GLY A 217 -6.31 17.47 1.81
N VAL A 218 -6.77 16.21 1.80
CA VAL A 218 -6.35 15.16 0.87
C VAL A 218 -7.55 14.62 0.10
N PHE A 219 -7.39 14.49 -1.21
CA PHE A 219 -8.33 13.76 -2.07
C PHE A 219 -7.62 12.52 -2.65
N HIS A 220 -8.15 11.34 -2.34
CA HIS A 220 -7.55 10.05 -2.73
C HIS A 220 -7.60 9.79 -4.25
N ARG A 221 -8.67 10.27 -4.91
CA ARG A 221 -9.05 10.11 -6.33
C ARG A 221 -9.28 8.67 -6.81
N ASP A 222 -8.52 7.68 -6.34
CA ASP A 222 -8.68 6.26 -6.73
C ASP A 222 -9.25 5.42 -5.56
N ILE A 223 -10.47 5.73 -5.09
CA ILE A 223 -11.15 4.87 -4.09
C ILE A 223 -11.96 3.81 -4.82
N LYS A 224 -11.55 2.56 -4.63
CA LYS A 224 -12.08 1.36 -5.28
C LYS A 224 -11.77 0.12 -4.45
N GLU A 225 -12.37 -1.00 -4.79
CA GLU A 225 -12.31 -2.26 -4.04
C GLU A 225 -10.92 -2.91 -3.99
N GLU A 226 -10.10 -2.80 -5.04
CA GLU A 226 -8.70 -3.27 -5.00
C GLU A 226 -7.81 -2.39 -4.09
N ASN A 227 -8.24 -1.15 -3.83
CA ASN A 227 -7.55 -0.19 -2.94
C ASN A 227 -8.13 -0.19 -1.51
N ILE A 228 -8.94 -1.20 -1.14
CA ILE A 228 -9.48 -1.38 0.21
C ILE A 228 -9.07 -2.77 0.69
N LEU A 229 -8.22 -2.84 1.71
CA LEU A 229 -7.99 -4.10 2.44
C LEU A 229 -9.17 -4.37 3.38
N ILE A 230 -9.55 -5.63 3.54
CA ILE A 230 -10.56 -6.11 4.49
C ILE A 230 -10.07 -7.37 5.22
N ASN A 231 -10.35 -7.47 6.52
CA ASN A 231 -10.22 -8.73 7.26
C ASN A 231 -11.55 -9.52 7.16
N PRO A 232 -11.60 -10.72 6.54
CA PRO A 232 -12.84 -11.46 6.34
C PRO A 232 -13.59 -11.86 7.61
N HIS A 233 -12.92 -11.91 8.77
CA HIS A 233 -13.49 -12.37 10.04
C HIS A 233 -14.12 -11.23 10.86
N THR A 234 -13.59 -10.00 10.74
CA THR A 234 -14.03 -8.83 11.51
C THR A 234 -14.75 -7.79 10.68
N LEU A 235 -14.64 -7.87 9.34
CA LEU A 235 -15.04 -6.84 8.38
C LEU A 235 -14.37 -5.47 8.64
N GLU A 236 -13.28 -5.40 9.39
CA GLU A 236 -12.45 -4.19 9.51
C GLU A 236 -11.76 -3.92 8.16
N VAL A 237 -11.86 -2.68 7.69
CA VAL A 237 -11.25 -2.25 6.41
C VAL A 237 -10.14 -1.23 6.59
N LYS A 238 -9.21 -1.17 5.63
CA LYS A 238 -8.23 -0.08 5.50
C LYS A 238 -8.07 0.37 4.06
N LEU A 239 -8.25 1.66 3.82
CA LEU A 239 -7.95 2.34 2.56
C LEU A 239 -6.43 2.38 2.33
N ILE A 240 -5.99 1.95 1.15
CA ILE A 240 -4.58 1.86 0.71
C ILE A 240 -4.35 2.56 -0.65
N ASP A 241 -3.08 2.67 -1.02
CA ASP A 241 -2.56 3.28 -2.26
C ASP A 241 -2.97 4.73 -2.52
N PHE A 242 -2.24 5.65 -1.89
CA PHE A 242 -2.37 7.09 -2.09
C PHE A 242 -1.55 7.59 -3.29
N GLY A 243 -1.10 6.71 -4.19
CA GLY A 243 -0.28 7.06 -5.37
C GLY A 243 -0.99 7.99 -6.36
N CYS A 244 -2.32 7.87 -6.49
CA CYS A 244 -3.16 8.80 -7.27
C CYS A 244 -3.61 10.03 -6.47
N GLY A 245 -3.26 10.12 -5.19
CA GLY A 245 -3.72 11.19 -4.29
C GLY A 245 -3.26 12.59 -4.70
N ASP A 246 -4.00 13.59 -4.26
CA ASP A 246 -3.59 14.99 -4.36
C ASP A 246 -4.05 15.82 -3.16
N LEU A 247 -3.50 17.03 -3.02
CA LEU A 247 -4.03 18.00 -2.07
C LEU A 247 -5.46 18.37 -2.49
N HIS A 248 -6.37 18.41 -1.52
CA HIS A 248 -7.73 18.90 -1.73
C HIS A 248 -7.69 20.39 -2.03
N LYS A 249 -8.31 20.79 -3.15
CA LYS A 249 -8.45 22.17 -3.59
C LYS A 249 -9.92 22.45 -3.91
N ASP A 250 -10.36 23.68 -3.68
CA ASP A 250 -11.74 24.10 -3.98
C ASP A 250 -11.92 24.56 -5.45
N THR A 251 -10.85 24.49 -6.25
CA THR A 251 -10.90 24.70 -7.72
C THR A 251 -11.18 23.39 -8.45
N PRO A 252 -11.78 23.41 -9.65
CA PRO A 252 -12.03 22.20 -10.44
C PRO A 252 -10.75 21.37 -10.69
N TYR A 253 -10.88 20.04 -10.65
CA TYR A 253 -9.85 19.13 -11.13
C TYR A 253 -10.01 18.97 -12.64
N THR A 254 -9.01 19.44 -13.40
CA THR A 254 -8.95 19.37 -14.87
C THR A 254 -8.26 18.10 -15.39
N GLU A 255 -7.74 17.28 -14.48
CA GLU A 255 -6.99 16.05 -14.75
C GLU A 255 -7.58 14.90 -13.93
N TYR A 256 -7.97 13.82 -14.60
CA TYR A 256 -8.30 12.56 -13.94
C TYR A 256 -7.03 11.79 -13.61
N ALA A 257 -6.95 11.22 -12.41
CA ALA A 257 -5.92 10.28 -12.01
C ALA A 257 -6.52 9.23 -11.08
N GLY A 258 -6.39 7.97 -11.47
CA GLY A 258 -7.09 6.84 -10.90
C GLY A 258 -7.44 5.83 -11.99
N THR A 259 -8.22 4.82 -11.63
CA THR A 259 -8.58 3.72 -12.51
C THR A 259 -9.69 4.15 -13.46
N CYS A 260 -9.41 4.18 -14.77
CA CYS A 260 -10.42 4.48 -15.77
C CYS A 260 -11.18 3.20 -16.13
N THR A 261 -12.37 3.01 -15.57
CA THR A 261 -13.30 1.95 -15.98
C THR A 261 -14.06 2.39 -17.22
N SER A 262 -14.06 1.57 -18.27
CA SER A 262 -14.66 1.88 -19.58
C SER A 262 -16.19 1.95 -19.59
N GLU A 263 -16.83 1.58 -18.47
CA GLU A 263 -18.28 1.41 -18.34
C GLU A 263 -19.05 2.73 -18.15
N THR A 264 -18.36 3.84 -17.83
CA THR A 264 -18.97 5.18 -17.69
C THR A 264 -19.70 5.64 -18.97
N SER A 265 -19.38 5.03 -20.11
CA SER A 265 -20.02 5.27 -21.41
C SER A 265 -21.44 4.68 -21.58
N ARG A 266 -21.99 3.99 -20.57
CA ARG A 266 -23.22 3.19 -20.70
C ARG A 266 -24.47 3.77 -20.01
N PHE A 267 -24.38 4.98 -19.47
CA PHE A 267 -25.47 5.66 -18.74
C PHE A 267 -25.82 7.06 -19.28
N GLU A 268 -25.56 7.31 -20.57
CA GLU A 268 -26.23 8.39 -21.32
C GLU A 268 -27.15 7.74 -22.37
N GLY A 269 -28.46 7.90 -22.20
CA GLY A 269 -29.53 7.33 -23.04
C GLY A 269 -30.90 7.81 -22.59
#